data_AF-A0A6L5ZKK7-F1
#
_entry.id   AF-A0A6L5ZKK7-F1
#
_cell.length_a   1.000
_cell.length_b   1.000
_cell.length_c   1.000
_cell.angle_alpha   90.00
_cell.angle_beta   90.00
_cell.angle_gamma   90.00
#
_symmetry.space_group_name_H-M   'P 1'
#
loop_
_entity.id
_entity.type
_entity.pdbx_description
1 polymer ?
#
loop_
_entity_poly.entity_id
_entity_poly.type
_entity_poly.pdbx_seq_one_letter_code
_entity_poly.pdbx_strand_id
1 'polypeptide(L)'
;FAGSDTSFPLFAFVFLVALGVDYNIFLMTRVREESIKLGTRPGILKGLTVTGGVITSAGVILAATFLVLGVLPLVFLREIGFAVAIGVLLDTFIIRSTLVPALAYDIGKKIWWPSKLAKSPE
;
A
#
# COMPACT_ATOMS: atom_id res chain seq x y z
N PHE A 1 -23.94 18.13 -6.36
CA PHE A 1 -23.35 19.42 -5.94
C PHE A 1 -22.97 20.20 -7.19
N ALA A 2 -23.35 21.47 -7.29
CA ALA A 2 -22.96 22.32 -8.42
C ALA A 2 -21.44 22.49 -8.42
N GLY A 3 -20.74 21.80 -9.32
CA GLY A 3 -19.27 21.71 -9.35
C GLY A 3 -18.70 20.28 -9.32
N SER A 4 -19.54 19.24 -9.25
CA SER A 4 -19.09 17.85 -9.42
C SER A 4 -18.64 17.63 -10.86
N ASP A 5 -17.33 17.69 -11.06
CA ASP A 5 -16.71 17.28 -12.31
C ASP A 5 -16.97 15.78 -12.49
N THR A 6 -17.57 15.37 -13.61
CA THR A 6 -17.89 13.95 -13.87
C THR A 6 -16.62 13.09 -13.91
N SER A 7 -15.47 13.74 -14.09
CA SER A 7 -14.14 13.15 -14.11
C SER A 7 -13.63 12.77 -12.71
N PHE A 8 -14.19 13.30 -11.62
CA PHE A 8 -13.72 13.09 -10.24
C PHE A 8 -13.53 11.59 -9.87
N PRO A 9 -14.52 10.70 -10.08
CA PRO A 9 -14.37 9.28 -9.71
C PRO A 9 -13.25 8.60 -10.51
N LEU A 10 -13.08 8.98 -11.77
CA LEU A 10 -12.03 8.44 -12.64
C LEU A 10 -10.65 8.85 -12.14
N PHE A 11 -10.44 10.13 -11.82
CA PHE A 11 -9.17 10.59 -11.25
C PHE A 11 -8.90 9.99 -9.87
N ALA A 12 -9.89 9.96 -8.98
CA ALA A 12 -9.75 9.34 -7.67
C ALA A 12 -9.36 7.85 -7.80
N PHE A 13 -10.01 7.10 -8.69
CA PHE A 13 -9.67 5.71 -8.96
C PHE A 13 -8.24 5.56 -9.49
N VAL A 14 -7.87 6.33 -10.51
CA VAL A 14 -6.53 6.25 -11.12
C VAL A 14 -5.44 6.59 -10.09
N PHE A 15 -5.61 7.65 -9.30
CA PHE A 15 -4.64 8.01 -8.25
C PHE A 15 -4.55 6.95 -7.17
N LEU A 16 -5.68 6.47 -6.65
CA LEU A 16 -5.68 5.45 -5.59
C LEU A 16 -5.05 4.14 -6.06
N VAL A 17 -5.36 3.70 -7.29
CA VAL A 17 -4.78 2.48 -7.86
C VAL A 17 -3.29 2.67 -8.14
N ALA A 18 -2.90 3.78 -8.77
CA ALA A 18 -1.49 4.05 -9.09
C ALA A 18 -0.63 4.08 -7.83
N LEU A 19 -1.07 4.78 -6.78
CA LEU A 19 -0.38 4.87 -5.51
C LEU A 19 -0.37 3.52 -4.78
N GLY A 20 -1.51 2.83 -4.72
CA GLY A 20 -1.62 1.52 -4.07
C GLY A 20 -0.70 0.46 -4.70
N VAL A 21 -0.58 0.46 -6.03
CA VAL A 21 0.31 -0.45 -6.75
C VAL A 21 1.78 -0.17 -6.43
N ASP A 22 2.20 1.09 -6.44
CA ASP A 22 3.59 1.46 -6.18
C ASP A 22 4.04 1.01 -4.76
N TYR A 23 3.15 1.20 -3.77
CA TYR A 23 3.40 0.70 -2.41
C TYR A 23 3.39 -0.83 -2.31
N ASN A 24 2.51 -1.52 -3.05
CA ASN A 24 2.50 -2.98 -3.06
C ASN A 24 3.81 -3.54 -3.63
N ILE A 25 4.34 -2.93 -4.70
CA ILE A 25 5.61 -3.33 -5.30
C ILE A 25 6.78 -3.14 -4.32
N PHE A 26 6.86 -2.01 -3.62
CA PHE A 26 7.91 -1.76 -2.63
C PHE A 26 7.91 -2.81 -1.50
N LEU A 27 6.73 -3.09 -0.95
CA LEU A 27 6.57 -4.10 0.11
C LEU A 27 6.97 -5.50 -0.39
N MET A 28 6.44 -5.93 -1.54
CA MET A 28 6.71 -7.26 -2.08
C MET A 28 8.18 -7.46 -2.41
N THR A 29 8.88 -6.40 -2.85
CA THR A 29 10.32 -6.44 -3.10
C THR A 29 11.10 -6.70 -1.82
N ARG A 30 10.76 -6.01 -0.72
CA ARG A 30 11.45 -6.19 0.57
C ARG A 30 11.12 -7.51 1.25
N VAL A 31 9.86 -7.94 1.20
CA VAL A 31 9.44 -9.26 1.68
C VAL A 31 10.19 -10.36 0.92
N ARG A 32 10.42 -10.20 -0.39
CA ARG A 32 11.23 -11.12 -1.20
C ARG A 32 12.69 -11.14 -0.78
N GLU A 33 13.32 -9.98 -0.54
CA GLU A 33 14.72 -9.91 -0.05
C GLU A 33 14.91 -10.64 1.29
N GLU A 34 13.99 -10.46 2.23
CA GLU A 34 14.06 -11.10 3.55
C GLU A 34 13.73 -12.60 3.50
N SER A 35 12.78 -13.01 2.65
CA SER A 35 12.40 -14.42 2.47
C SER A 35 13.49 -15.25 1.78
N ILE A 36 14.33 -14.64 0.94
CA ILE A 36 15.51 -15.30 0.39
C ILE A 36 16.54 -15.62 1.50
N LYS A 37 16.65 -14.78 2.54
CA LYS A 37 17.66 -14.92 3.60
C LYS A 37 17.23 -15.82 4.75
N LEU A 38 15.97 -15.73 5.17
CA LEU A 38 15.46 -16.30 6.42
C LEU A 38 14.48 -17.47 6.20
N GLY A 39 14.24 -17.86 4.95
CA GLY A 39 13.20 -18.81 4.59
C GLY A 39 11.81 -18.18 4.58
N THR A 40 10.84 -18.91 4.03
CA THR A 40 9.55 -18.37 3.60
C THR A 40 8.70 -17.79 4.75
N ARG A 41 8.46 -18.55 5.83
CA ARG A 41 7.64 -18.07 6.95
C ARG A 41 8.33 -17.01 7.80
N PRO A 42 9.60 -17.18 8.24
CA PRO A 42 10.28 -16.18 9.05
C PRO A 42 10.59 -14.90 8.28
N GLY A 43 10.93 -15.01 6.99
CA GLY A 43 11.24 -13.87 6.13
C GLY A 43 10.03 -13.02 5.75
N ILE A 44 8.83 -13.61 5.64
CA ILE A 44 7.58 -12.84 5.52
C ILE A 44 7.34 -11.99 6.77
N LEU A 45 7.39 -12.62 7.95
CA LEU A 45 7.21 -11.94 9.23
C LEU A 45 8.27 -10.86 9.46
N LYS A 46 9.55 -11.18 9.25
CA LYS A 46 10.65 -10.23 9.41
C LYS A 46 10.57 -9.08 8.40
N GLY A 47 10.29 -9.39 7.14
CA GLY A 47 10.11 -8.40 6.07
C GLY A 47 8.98 -7.43 6.40
N LEU A 48 7.83 -7.95 6.86
CA LEU A 48 6.69 -7.12 7.30
C LEU A 48 7.05 -6.23 8.50
N THR A 49 7.67 -6.79 9.53
CA THR A 49 8.02 -6.02 10.74
C THR A 49 9.07 -4.93 10.47
N VAL A 50 10.07 -5.21 9.63
CA VAL A 50 11.14 -4.25 9.32
C VAL A 50 10.68 -3.17 8.34
N THR A 51 9.75 -3.48 7.43
CA THR A 51 9.26 -2.50 6.44
C THR A 51 8.05 -1.71 6.90
N GLY A 52 7.33 -2.17 7.92
CA GLY A 52 6.17 -1.47 8.47
C GLY A 52 6.47 0.00 8.79
N GLY A 53 7.52 0.28 9.56
CA GLY A 53 7.87 1.66 9.95
C GLY A 53 8.18 2.59 8.76
N VAL A 54 8.91 2.10 7.76
CA VAL A 54 9.25 2.89 6.56
C VAL A 54 8.01 3.20 5.73
N ILE A 55 7.14 2.22 5.56
CA ILE A 55 5.93 2.37 4.74
C ILE A 55 4.92 3.29 5.42
N THR A 56 4.72 3.15 6.74
CA THR A 56 3.82 4.04 7.48
C THR A 56 4.31 5.49 7.40
N SER A 57 5.62 5.71 7.52
CA SER A 57 6.22 7.05 7.42
C SER A 57 6.01 7.64 6.02
N ALA A 58 6.24 6.86 4.96
CA ALA A 58 6.02 7.29 3.58
C ALA A 58 4.55 7.58 3.27
N GLY A 59 3.62 6.75 3.76
CA GLY A 59 2.18 6.94 3.58
C GLY A 59 1.67 8.21 4.27
N VAL A 60 2.16 8.51 5.47
CA VAL A 60 1.83 9.75 6.20
C VAL A 60 2.33 10.99 5.45
N ILE A 61 3.57 10.98 4.94
CA ILE A 61 4.12 12.10 4.14
C ILE A 61 3.30 12.33 2.87
N LEU A 62 2.91 11.25 2.18
CA LEU A 62 2.10 11.34 0.97
C LEU A 62 0.70 11.90 1.27
N ALA A 63 0.03 11.38 2.30
CA ALA A 63 -1.28 11.87 2.72
C ALA A 63 -1.25 13.36 3.10
N ALA A 64 -0.21 13.80 3.82
CA ALA A 64 -0.01 15.21 4.14
C ALA A 64 0.15 16.07 2.87
N THR A 65 0.91 15.60 1.90
CA THR A 65 1.10 16.30 0.61
C THR A 65 -0.22 16.46 -0.15
N PHE A 66 -1.05 15.43 -0.20
CA PHE A 66 -2.36 15.52 -0.85
C PHE A 66 -3.36 16.38 -0.08
N LEU A 67 -3.30 16.42 1.26
CA LEU A 67 -4.11 17.33 2.07
C LEU A 67 -3.81 18.81 1.79
N VAL A 68 -2.56 19.15 1.45
CA VAL A 68 -2.19 20.53 1.07
C VAL A 68 -2.97 21.01 -0.17
N LEU A 69 -3.30 20.13 -1.11
CA LEU A 69 -4.15 20.47 -2.26
C LEU A 69 -5.54 20.97 -1.83
N GLY A 70 -6.01 20.60 -0.63
CA GLY A 70 -7.26 21.08 -0.06
C GLY A 70 -7.26 22.57 0.32
N VAL A 71 -6.09 23.17 0.53
CA VAL A 71 -5.95 24.60 0.85
C VAL A 71 -6.19 25.47 -0.39
N LEU A 72 -5.97 24.91 -1.59
CA LEU A 72 -6.16 25.63 -2.84
C LEU A 72 -7.63 26.04 -3.04
N PRO A 73 -7.91 27.18 -3.67
CA PRO A 73 -9.26 27.66 -3.94
C PRO A 73 -9.96 26.92 -5.10
N LEU A 74 -9.43 25.75 -5.50
CA LEU A 74 -9.96 24.91 -6.57
C LEU A 74 -10.71 23.72 -5.96
N VAL A 75 -12.04 23.71 -6.09
CA VAL A 75 -12.92 22.68 -5.51
C VAL A 75 -12.52 21.27 -5.97
N PHE A 76 -12.24 21.10 -7.26
CA PHE A 76 -11.82 19.83 -7.84
C PHE A 76 -10.52 19.26 -7.20
N LEU A 77 -9.50 20.09 -7.01
CA LEU A 77 -8.24 19.67 -6.38
C LEU A 77 -8.42 19.35 -4.90
N ARG A 78 -9.30 20.08 -4.20
CA ARG A 78 -9.64 19.81 -2.80
C ARG A 78 -10.35 18.47 -2.65
N GLU A 79 -11.32 18.17 -3.51
CA GLU A 79 -12.05 16.90 -3.50
C GLU A 79 -11.10 15.73 -3.75
N ILE A 80 -10.27 15.81 -4.80
CA ILE A 80 -9.29 14.75 -5.13
C ILE A 80 -8.24 14.63 -4.03
N GLY A 81 -7.64 15.73 -3.58
CA GLY A 81 -6.61 15.72 -2.55
C GLY A 81 -7.11 15.09 -1.25
N PHE A 82 -8.33 15.41 -0.84
CA PHE A 82 -8.95 14.81 0.34
C PHE A 82 -9.26 13.32 0.16
N ALA A 83 -9.86 12.93 -0.98
CA ALA A 83 -10.18 11.54 -1.27
C ALA A 83 -8.92 10.65 -1.35
N VAL A 84 -7.87 11.13 -2.01
CA VAL A 84 -6.59 10.42 -2.14
C VAL A 84 -5.88 10.34 -0.79
N ALA A 85 -5.84 11.41 -0.01
CA ALA A 85 -5.23 11.39 1.32
C ALA A 85 -5.89 10.36 2.23
N ILE A 86 -7.22 10.32 2.28
CA ILE A 86 -7.95 9.29 3.06
C ILE A 86 -7.67 7.90 2.52
N GLY A 87 -7.71 7.70 1.20
CA GLY A 87 -7.47 6.39 0.62
C GLY A 87 -6.06 5.86 0.88
N VAL A 88 -5.04 6.73 0.84
CA VAL A 88 -3.66 6.37 1.19
C VAL A 88 -3.54 6.01 2.68
N LEU A 89 -4.17 6.77 3.57
CA LEU A 89 -4.18 6.44 5.00
C LEU A 89 -4.89 5.12 5.26
N LEU A 90 -6.02 4.87 4.60
CA LEU A 90 -6.74 3.59 4.69
C LEU A 90 -5.90 2.42 4.17
N ASP A 91 -5.22 2.56 3.03
CA ASP A 91 -4.32 1.50 2.52
C ASP A 91 -3.18 1.23 3.53
N THR A 92 -2.55 2.30 4.02
CA THR A 92 -1.41 2.23 4.91
C THR A 92 -1.77 1.57 6.24
N PHE A 93 -2.89 1.99 6.86
CA PHE A 93 -3.28 1.52 8.18
C PHE A 93 -4.16 0.28 8.17
N ILE A 94 -5.11 0.14 7.25
CA ILE A 94 -6.05 -1.00 7.28
C ILE A 94 -5.54 -2.16 6.45
N ILE A 95 -5.22 -1.89 5.18
CA ILE A 95 -4.85 -2.95 4.25
C ILE A 95 -3.47 -3.49 4.65
N ARG A 96 -2.49 -2.62 4.83
CA ARG A 96 -1.10 -3.06 4.97
C ARG A 96 -0.70 -3.50 6.37
N SER A 97 -1.22 -2.84 7.41
CA SER A 97 -0.90 -3.21 8.80
C SER A 97 -1.66 -4.45 9.28
N THR A 98 -2.86 -4.70 8.74
CA THR A 98 -3.76 -5.74 9.24
C THR A 98 -4.05 -6.79 8.17
N LEU A 99 -4.58 -6.39 7.01
CA LEU A 99 -5.04 -7.35 5.99
C LEU A 99 -3.88 -8.15 5.38
N VAL A 100 -2.78 -7.49 5.02
CA VAL A 100 -1.61 -8.13 4.41
C VAL A 100 -0.95 -9.16 5.34
N PRO A 101 -0.60 -8.86 6.61
CA PRO A 101 -0.04 -9.87 7.50
C PRO A 101 -1.03 -10.99 7.83
N ALA A 102 -2.33 -10.69 7.96
CA ALA A 102 -3.35 -11.72 8.17
C ALA A 102 -3.45 -12.68 6.97
N LEU A 103 -3.53 -12.16 5.74
CA LEU A 103 -3.55 -12.97 4.52
C LEU A 103 -2.23 -13.71 4.28
N ALA A 104 -1.09 -13.09 4.60
CA ALA A 104 0.20 -13.74 4.45
C ALA A 104 0.41 -14.90 5.43
N TYR A 105 -0.15 -14.77 6.64
CA TYR A 105 -0.20 -15.84 7.62
C TYR A 105 -1.12 -16.98 7.16
N ASP A 106 -2.29 -16.65 6.63
CA ASP A 106 -3.32 -17.63 6.23
C ASP A 106 -2.97 -18.38 4.92
N ILE A 107 -2.42 -17.68 3.92
CA ILE A 107 -2.03 -18.26 2.62
C ILE A 107 -0.71 -19.05 2.72
N GLY A 108 0.20 -18.65 3.60
CA GLY A 108 1.47 -19.34 3.85
C GLY A 108 2.36 -19.50 2.60
N LYS A 109 2.87 -20.70 2.35
CA LYS A 109 3.86 -20.98 1.28
C LYS A 109 3.32 -20.73 -0.15
N LYS A 110 2.00 -20.69 -0.36
CA LYS A 110 1.39 -20.46 -1.68
C LYS A 110 1.56 -19.05 -2.22
N ILE A 111 1.86 -18.06 -1.37
CA ILE A 111 2.13 -16.66 -1.80
C ILE A 111 3.29 -16.58 -2.80
N TRP A 112 4.21 -17.53 -2.74
CA TRP A 112 5.43 -17.51 -3.54
C TRP A 112 5.28 -18.19 -4.88
N TRP A 113 4.11 -18.71 -5.26
CA TRP A 113 3.91 -19.27 -6.60
C TRP A 113 3.97 -18.13 -7.64
N PRO A 114 4.83 -18.17 -8.69
CA PRO A 114 5.59 -19.29 -9.25
C PRO A 114 7.12 -19.25 -8.97
N SER A 115 7.57 -18.59 -7.91
CA SER A 115 8.96 -18.51 -7.46
C SER A 115 9.45 -19.81 -6.80
N LYS A 116 10.76 -20.08 -6.93
CA LYS A 116 11.45 -21.26 -6.34
C LYS A 116 11.31 -21.38 -4.81
N LEU A 117 10.97 -20.28 -4.13
CA LEU A 117 10.65 -20.22 -2.69
C LEU A 117 9.42 -21.04 -2.30
N ALA A 118 8.52 -21.35 -3.24
CA ALA A 118 7.40 -22.27 -3.02
C ALA A 118 7.82 -23.75 -2.93
N LYS A 119 9.05 -24.10 -3.34
CA LYS A 119 9.54 -25.48 -3.47
C LYS A 119 10.63 -25.89 -2.47
N SER A 120 11.19 -25.00 -1.65
CA SER A 120 12.23 -25.39 -0.69
C SER A 120 11.63 -26.21 0.48
N PRO A 121 12.16 -27.42 0.77
CA PRO A 121 11.84 -28.16 1.98
C PRO A 121 12.39 -27.42 3.20
N GLU A 122 11.76 -27.64 4.34
CA GLU A 122 12.18 -27.13 5.66
C GLU A 122 13.48 -27.77 6.14
#